data_AF-A0A0R2QCX1-F1
#
_entry.id   AF-A0A0R2QCX1-F1
#
_cell.length_a   1.000
_cell.length_b   1.000
_cell.length_c   1.000
_cell.angle_alpha   90.00
_cell.angle_beta   90.00
_cell.angle_gamma   90.00
#
_symmetry.space_group_name_H-M   'P 1'
#
loop_
_entity.id
_entity.type
_entity.pdbx_description
1 polymer ?
#
loop_
_entity_poly.entity_id
_entity_poly.type
_entity_poly.pdbx_seq_one_letter_code
_entity_poly.pdbx_strand_id
1 'polypeptide(L)'
;MLSIVLSCAFTALSLSGLVVVSTHIIDQSRAQIAADAAALGAVYGGESVAREIASRNGAQLVSSATDDNMVQSVRVRIGRQYATANARDSWAQLLPTMSP
;
A
#
# COMPACT_ATOMS: atom_id res chain seq x y z
N MET A 1 -9.11 -40.25 -25.46
CA MET A 1 -8.97 -38.84 -25.89
C MET A 1 -9.76 -37.88 -25.01
N LEU A 2 -11.06 -38.12 -24.75
CA LEU A 2 -11.92 -37.23 -23.95
C LEU A 2 -11.33 -36.87 -22.56
N SER A 3 -10.83 -37.86 -21.81
CA SER A 3 -10.28 -37.64 -20.47
C SER A 3 -9.01 -36.78 -20.45
N ILE A 4 -8.18 -36.87 -21.50
CA ILE A 4 -6.95 -36.07 -21.63
C ILE A 4 -7.31 -34.60 -21.89
N VAL A 5 -8.28 -34.36 -22.77
CA VAL A 5 -8.78 -33.01 -23.08
C VAL A 5 -9.42 -32.38 -21.84
N LEU A 6 -10.19 -33.16 -21.07
CA LEU A 6 -10.84 -32.70 -19.85
C LEU A 6 -9.83 -32.29 -18.77
N SER A 7 -8.80 -33.11 -18.52
CA SER A 7 -7.74 -32.78 -17.58
C SER A 7 -6.97 -31.53 -18.00
N CYS A 8 -6.63 -31.42 -19.29
CA CYS A 8 -5.88 -30.28 -19.82
C CYS A 8 -6.68 -28.96 -19.68
N ALA A 9 -7.99 -28.99 -19.95
CA ALA A 9 -8.89 -27.85 -19.76
C ALA A 9 -8.98 -27.43 -18.28
N PHE A 10 -9.06 -28.40 -17.36
CA PHE A 10 -9.06 -28.12 -15.92
C PHE A 10 -7.75 -27.48 -15.45
N THR A 11 -6.61 -27.98 -15.90
CA THR A 11 -5.30 -27.41 -15.55
C THR A 11 -5.17 -25.97 -16.07
N ALA A 12 -5.59 -25.71 -17.31
CA ALA A 12 -5.54 -24.37 -17.91
C ALA A 12 -6.44 -23.36 -17.15
N LEU A 13 -7.63 -23.78 -16.73
CA LEU A 13 -8.56 -22.97 -15.94
C LEU A 13 -7.99 -22.65 -14.56
N SER A 14 -7.45 -23.65 -13.87
CA SER A 14 -6.80 -23.47 -12.56
C SER A 14 -5.59 -22.56 -12.63
N LEU A 15 -4.74 -22.71 -13.66
CA LEU A 15 -3.56 -21.87 -13.85
C LEU A 15 -3.96 -20.42 -14.15
N SER A 16 -4.98 -20.22 -15.00
CA SER A 16 -5.50 -18.90 -15.32
C SER A 16 -6.13 -18.22 -14.09
N GLY A 17 -6.91 -18.97 -13.32
CA GLY A 17 -7.47 -18.48 -12.05
C GLY A 17 -6.38 -18.10 -11.05
N LEU A 18 -5.33 -18.92 -10.95
CA LEU A 18 -4.19 -18.64 -10.08
C LEU A 18 -3.44 -17.37 -10.52
N VAL A 19 -3.22 -17.18 -11.83
CA VAL A 19 -2.58 -15.97 -12.38
C VAL A 19 -3.43 -14.72 -12.10
N VAL A 20 -4.75 -14.78 -12.27
CA VAL A 20 -5.65 -13.65 -11.97
C VAL A 20 -5.64 -13.31 -10.48
N VAL A 21 -5.66 -14.30 -9.60
CA VAL A 21 -5.56 -14.09 -8.15
C VAL A 21 -4.19 -13.53 -7.78
N SER A 22 -3.10 -14.05 -8.34
CA SER A 22 -1.74 -13.56 -8.10
C SER A 22 -1.55 -12.12 -8.57
N THR A 23 -2.07 -11.75 -9.75
CA THR A 23 -1.97 -10.36 -10.26
C THR A 23 -2.76 -9.39 -9.39
N HIS A 24 -3.96 -9.77 -8.94
CA HIS A 24 -4.72 -8.98 -7.97
C HIS A 24 -3.99 -8.75 -6.64
N ILE A 25 -3.32 -9.79 -6.13
CA ILE A 25 -2.52 -9.72 -4.90
C ILE A 25 -1.26 -8.85 -5.09
N ILE A 26 -0.60 -8.95 -6.24
CA ILE A 26 0.60 -8.16 -6.56
C ILE A 26 0.24 -6.67 -6.66
N ASP A 27 -0.88 -6.33 -7.29
CA ASP A 27 -1.35 -4.95 -7.41
C ASP A 27 -1.73 -4.35 -6.04
N GLN A 28 -2.41 -5.14 -5.20
CA GLN A 28 -2.77 -4.72 -3.86
C GLN A 28 -1.52 -4.57 -2.96
N SER A 29 -0.56 -5.49 -3.06
CA SER A 29 0.70 -5.42 -2.30
C SER A 29 1.54 -4.21 -2.71
N ARG A 30 1.62 -3.90 -4.00
CA ARG A 30 2.26 -2.67 -4.50
C ARG A 30 1.58 -1.42 -3.97
N ALA A 31 0.25 -1.39 -3.95
CA ALA A 31 -0.50 -0.27 -3.37
C ALA A 31 -0.23 -0.12 -1.87
N GLN A 32 -0.14 -1.23 -1.14
CA GLN A 32 0.17 -1.24 0.29
C GLN A 32 1.58 -0.71 0.58
N ILE A 33 2.59 -1.20 -0.13
CA ILE A 33 4.00 -0.75 0.02
C ILE A 33 4.12 0.75 -0.29
N ALA A 34 3.43 1.24 -1.32
CA ALA A 34 3.40 2.66 -1.65
C ALA A 34 2.72 3.49 -0.55
N ALA A 35 1.65 2.97 0.05
CA ALA A 35 0.97 3.60 1.17
C ALA A 35 1.88 3.65 2.41
N ASP A 36 2.54 2.55 2.76
CA ASP A 36 3.42 2.46 3.93
C ASP A 36 4.61 3.42 3.81
N ALA A 37 5.24 3.47 2.65
CA ALA A 37 6.33 4.40 2.37
C ALA A 37 5.85 5.87 2.42
N ALA A 38 4.66 6.16 1.87
CA ALA A 38 4.09 7.50 1.91
C ALA A 38 3.67 7.90 3.33
N ALA A 39 3.15 6.98 4.14
CA ALA A 39 2.80 7.21 5.54
C ALA A 39 4.05 7.54 6.37
N LEU A 40 5.15 6.80 6.19
CA LEU A 40 6.43 7.12 6.83
C LEU A 40 6.98 8.47 6.38
N GLY A 41 6.92 8.78 5.07
CA GLY A 41 7.29 10.09 4.56
C GLY A 41 6.44 11.22 5.13
N ALA A 42 5.15 10.96 5.37
CA ALA A 42 4.22 11.93 5.95
C ALA A 42 4.55 12.26 7.42
N VAL A 43 5.13 11.31 8.15
CA VAL A 43 5.58 11.52 9.53
C VAL A 43 6.78 12.47 9.59
N TYR A 44 7.78 12.31 8.71
CA TYR A 44 9.02 13.09 8.78
C TYR A 44 9.03 14.36 7.92
N GLY A 45 8.28 14.38 6.82
CA GLY A 45 8.30 15.45 5.82
C GLY A 45 6.92 16.00 5.45
N GLY A 46 5.87 15.58 6.18
CA GLY A 46 4.51 16.02 5.95
C GLY A 46 3.93 15.57 4.60
N GLU A 47 2.79 16.17 4.24
CA GLU A 47 2.01 15.79 3.05
C GLU A 47 2.81 15.91 1.74
N SER A 48 3.69 16.91 1.62
CA SER A 48 4.50 17.12 0.40
C SER A 48 5.42 15.93 0.11
N VAL A 49 6.10 15.41 1.13
CA VAL A 49 6.98 14.24 1.00
C VAL A 49 6.17 12.97 0.78
N ALA A 50 5.04 12.81 1.48
CA ALA A 50 4.11 11.71 1.26
C ALA A 50 3.62 11.65 -0.20
N ARG A 51 3.31 12.81 -0.80
CA ARG A 51 2.88 12.93 -2.19
C ARG A 51 4.00 12.57 -3.17
N GLU A 52 5.22 13.02 -2.89
CA GLU A 52 6.38 12.69 -3.73
C GLU A 52 6.68 11.18 -3.69
N ILE A 53 6.68 10.57 -2.51
CA ILE A 53 6.91 9.13 -2.35
C ILE A 53 5.81 8.33 -3.01
N ALA A 54 4.53 8.71 -2.85
CA ALA A 54 3.42 8.07 -3.54
C ALA A 54 3.64 8.12 -5.06
N SER A 55 3.95 9.31 -5.61
CA SER A 55 4.19 9.50 -7.04
C SER A 55 5.36 8.67 -7.56
N ARG A 56 6.47 8.59 -6.81
CA ARG A 56 7.63 7.76 -7.16
C ARG A 56 7.31 6.27 -7.17
N ASN A 57 6.34 5.83 -6.37
CA ASN A 57 5.85 4.45 -6.35
C ASN A 57 4.71 4.19 -7.38
N GLY A 58 4.43 5.15 -8.27
CA GLY A 58 3.35 5.02 -9.25
C GLY A 58 1.94 5.14 -8.64
N ALA A 59 1.85 5.67 -7.42
CA ALA A 59 0.62 5.90 -6.70
C ALA A 59 0.28 7.38 -6.66
N GLN A 60 -1.01 7.70 -6.60
CA GLN A 60 -1.49 9.05 -6.38
C GLN A 60 -1.93 9.19 -4.93
N LEU A 61 -1.42 10.22 -4.22
CA LEU A 61 -1.89 10.54 -2.88
C LEU A 61 -3.34 11.03 -2.98
N VAL A 62 -4.26 10.37 -2.27
CA VAL A 62 -5.68 10.71 -2.23
C VAL A 62 -5.98 11.56 -0.99
N SER A 63 -5.41 11.18 0.15
CA SER A 63 -5.54 11.92 1.40
C SER A 63 -4.36 11.62 2.32
N SER A 64 -3.93 12.63 3.05
CA SER A 64 -3.06 12.50 4.22
C SER A 64 -3.70 13.24 5.38
N ALA A 65 -3.83 12.59 6.53
CA ALA A 65 -4.38 13.20 7.72
C ALA A 65 -3.61 12.71 8.94
N THR A 66 -3.24 13.65 9.81
CA THR A 66 -2.67 13.34 11.12
C THR A 66 -3.80 13.39 12.16
N ASP A 67 -3.95 12.31 12.93
CA ASP A 67 -4.83 12.24 14.09
C ASP A 67 -4.22 12.98 15.30
N ASP A 68 -5.04 13.32 16.30
CA ASP A 68 -4.67 13.92 17.58
C ASP A 68 -3.58 13.10 18.32
N ASN A 69 -3.57 11.80 18.05
CA ASN A 69 -2.58 10.85 18.55
C ASN A 69 -1.26 10.82 17.74
N MET A 70 -0.99 11.82 16.89
CA MET A 70 0.18 11.90 16.01
C MET A 70 0.33 10.69 15.06
N VAL A 71 -0.78 10.02 14.74
CA VAL A 71 -0.82 8.95 13.74
C VAL A 71 -1.10 9.58 12.39
N GLN A 72 -0.15 9.49 11.47
CA GLN A 72 -0.33 9.85 10.07
C GLN A 72 -1.03 8.73 9.34
N SER A 73 -2.24 8.99 8.85
CA SER A 73 -2.98 8.14 7.95
C SER A 73 -2.83 8.64 6.52
N VAL A 74 -2.27 7.80 5.66
CA VAL A 74 -2.07 8.10 4.24
C VAL A 74 -2.83 7.11 3.39
N ARG A 75 -3.66 7.64 2.49
CA ARG A 75 -4.37 6.88 1.47
C ARG A 75 -3.80 7.20 0.10
N VAL A 76 -3.40 6.16 -0.61
CA VAL A 76 -2.89 6.24 -1.97
C VAL A 76 -3.74 5.41 -2.92
N ARG A 77 -3.67 5.74 -4.20
CA ARG A 77 -4.35 5.02 -5.27
C ARG A 77 -3.36 4.61 -6.35
N ILE A 78 -3.32 3.32 -6.69
CA ILE A 78 -2.59 2.80 -7.85
C ILE A 78 -3.62 2.26 -8.84
N GLY A 79 -3.76 2.92 -10.00
CA GLY A 79 -4.79 2.58 -10.97
C GLY A 79 -6.20 2.67 -10.36
N ARG A 80 -6.85 1.51 -10.18
CA ARG A 80 -8.18 1.37 -9.57
C ARG A 80 -8.16 0.93 -8.09
N GLN A 81 -6.98 0.57 -7.57
CA GLN A 81 -6.84 0.08 -6.21
C GLN A 81 -6.53 1.21 -5.24
N TYR A 82 -7.12 1.15 -4.05
CA TYR A 82 -6.86 2.06 -2.95
C TYR A 82 -6.16 1.30 -1.83
N ALA A 83 -5.13 1.89 -1.27
CA ALA A 83 -4.45 1.39 -0.07
C ALA A 83 -4.37 2.51 0.96
N THR A 84 -4.53 2.13 2.23
CA THR A 84 -4.39 3.05 3.36
C THR A 84 -3.35 2.47 4.31
N ALA A 85 -2.40 3.29 4.72
CA ALA A 85 -1.38 2.96 5.70
C ALA A 85 -1.38 4.00 6.80
N ASN A 86 -1.04 3.54 8.01
CA ASN A 86 -0.93 4.40 9.18
C ASN A 86 0.49 4.31 9.71
N ALA A 87 1.13 5.45 9.93
CA ALA A 87 2.45 5.54 10.52
C ALA A 87 2.42 6.45 11.73
N ARG A 88 3.23 6.13 12.73
CA ARG A 88 3.45 6.97 13.91
C ARG A 88 4.93 6.95 14.24
N ASP A 89 5.47 8.10 14.64
CA ASP A 89 6.78 8.15 15.27
C ASP A 89 6.68 7.73 16.74
N SER A 90 7.12 6.51 17.06
CA SER A 90 7.19 6.02 18.43
C SER A 90 8.36 6.59 19.22
N TRP A 91 9.39 7.11 18.54
CA TRP A 91 10.57 7.71 19.18
C TRP A 91 10.30 9.14 19.64
N ALA A 92 9.51 9.90 18.87
CA ALA A 92 9.05 11.24 19.27
C ALA A 92 8.23 11.22 20.59
N GLN A 93 7.52 10.13 20.89
CA GLN A 93 6.80 9.98 22.17
C GLN A 93 7.71 9.66 23.36
N LEU A 94 8.93 9.17 23.11
CA LEU A 94 9.89 8.74 24.13
C LEU A 94 10.90 9.83 24.50
N LEU A 95 10.98 10.91 23.71
CA LEU A 95 11.76 12.08 24.08
C LEU A 95 11.02 12.79 25.22
N PRO A 96 11.56 12.82 26.45
CA PRO A 96 11.01 13.71 27.47
C PRO A 96 11.07 15.11 26.87
N THR A 97 9.95 15.83 26.92
CA THR A 97 9.89 17.24 26.56
C THR A 97 10.99 17.95 27.36
N MET A 98 12.15 18.18 26.75
CA MET A 98 13.14 19.09 27.31
C MET A 98 12.52 20.46 27.15
N SER A 99 11.76 20.86 28.17
CA SER A 99 11.46 22.26 28.39
C SER A 99 12.80 23.01 28.41
N PRO A 100 12.89 24.15 27.71
CA PRO A 100 14.10 24.98 27.74
C PRO A 100 14.43 25.47 29.15
#